data_AF-A0A7J2TZ97-F1
#
_entry.id   AF-A0A7J2TZ97-F1
#
_cell.length_a   1.000
_cell.length_b   1.000
_cell.length_c   1.000
_cell.angle_alpha   90.00
_cell.angle_beta   90.00
_cell.angle_gamma   90.00
#
_symmetry.space_group_name_H-M   'P 1'
#
loop_
_entity.id
_entity.type
_entity.pdbx_description
1 polymer ?
#
loop_
_entity_poly.entity_id
_entity_poly.type
_entity_poly.pdbx_seq_one_letter_code
_entity_poly.pdbx_strand_id
1 'polypeptide(L)'
;MSLIVLVCSSIGEEGLDIASVNYAIFYDAVPSEIRAIQRRGRVGRQTEGKVIFILTKGSRDQAYFFSSLMKEKKMKRMLKNMRDVKRKSSLIDWLR
;
A
#
# COMPACT_ATOMS: atom_id res chain seq x y z
N MET A 1 27.31 -3.83 -15.92
CA MET A 1 25.95 -3.42 -15.53
C MET A 1 25.81 -3.71 -14.05
N SER A 2 25.75 -2.70 -13.20
CA SER A 2 25.78 -2.87 -11.74
C SER A 2 24.37 -2.79 -11.18
N LEU A 3 23.90 -3.86 -10.54
CA LEU A 3 22.64 -3.86 -9.80
C LEU A 3 22.91 -3.37 -8.38
N ILE A 4 22.20 -2.32 -7.95
CA ILE A 4 22.24 -1.83 -6.58
C ILE A 4 21.13 -2.55 -5.80
N VAL A 5 21.51 -3.31 -4.77
CA VAL A 5 20.58 -4.02 -3.88
C VAL A 5 20.77 -3.49 -2.47
N LEU A 6 19.68 -3.04 -1.86
CA LEU A 6 19.65 -2.61 -0.48
C LEU A 6 18.84 -3.61 0.35
N VAL A 7 19.42 -4.07 1.46
CA VAL A 7 18.76 -4.96 2.41
C VAL A 7 18.61 -4.22 3.74
N CYS A 8 17.38 -4.06 4.21
CA CYS A 8 17.05 -3.36 5.44
C CYS A 8 16.02 -4.14 6.25
N SER A 9 15.99 -3.94 7.57
CA SER A 9 14.87 -4.34 8.43
C SER A 9 13.74 -3.30 8.35
N SER A 10 12.74 -3.37 9.25
CA SER A 10 11.64 -2.41 9.33
C SER A 10 12.10 -0.96 9.50
N ILE A 11 13.31 -0.70 9.99
CA ILE A 11 13.91 0.65 10.04
C ILE A 11 14.08 1.24 8.65
N GLY A 12 14.33 0.43 7.61
CA GLY A 12 14.44 0.90 6.24
C GLY A 12 13.10 1.31 5.62
N GLU A 13 11.97 1.02 6.28
CA GLU A 13 10.62 1.41 5.82
C GLU A 13 10.26 2.84 6.22
N GLU A 14 10.80 3.33 7.34
CA GLU A 14 10.52 4.63 7.94
C GLU A 14 11.79 5.50 7.93
N GLY A 15 11.73 6.69 7.34
CA GLY A 15 12.81 7.68 7.42
C GLY A 15 13.96 7.53 6.42
N LEU A 16 14.12 6.38 5.74
CA LEU A 16 15.08 6.25 4.64
C LEU A 16 14.42 6.73 3.32
N ASP A 17 14.83 7.91 2.82
CA ASP A 17 14.41 8.38 1.49
C ASP A 17 15.20 7.64 0.41
N ILE A 18 14.81 6.39 0.16
CA ILE A 18 15.34 5.62 -0.95
C ILE A 18 14.74 6.22 -2.23
N ALA A 19 15.60 6.75 -3.10
CA ALA A 19 15.23 7.19 -4.45
C ALA A 19 14.46 6.09 -5.20
N SER A 20 13.66 6.46 -6.20
CA SER A 20 12.74 5.54 -6.89
C SER A 20 13.39 4.21 -7.27
N VAL A 21 12.90 3.11 -6.71
CA VAL A 21 13.37 1.75 -7.05
C VAL A 21 12.43 1.09 -8.07
N ASN A 22 12.99 0.19 -8.88
CA ASN A 22 12.20 -0.62 -9.82
C ASN A 22 11.57 -1.85 -9.15
N TYR A 23 12.13 -2.33 -8.04
CA TYR A 23 11.66 -3.52 -7.32
C TYR A 23 11.65 -3.27 -5.82
N ALA A 24 10.57 -3.67 -5.15
CA ALA A 24 10.58 -3.89 -3.70
C ALA A 24 10.15 -5.32 -3.40
N ILE A 25 10.96 -6.00 -2.58
CA ILE A 25 10.72 -7.37 -2.15
C ILE A 25 10.53 -7.36 -0.64
N PHE A 26 9.35 -7.79 -0.20
CA PHE A 26 8.99 -7.88 1.20
C PHE A 26 9.02 -9.34 1.66
N TYR A 27 9.86 -9.62 2.66
CA TYR A 27 9.97 -10.94 3.30
C TYR A 27 9.03 -11.09 4.51
N ASP A 28 8.26 -10.06 4.82
CA ASP A 28 7.29 -10.01 5.90
C ASP A 28 5.99 -9.35 5.42
N ALA A 29 4.88 -9.68 6.07
CA ALA A 29 3.61 -9.00 5.87
C ALA A 29 3.20 -8.26 7.12
N VAL A 30 2.83 -6.98 6.97
CA VAL A 30 2.27 -6.17 8.06
C VAL A 30 0.73 -6.18 8.00
N PRO A 31 0.02 -6.32 9.13
CA PRO A 31 -1.43 -6.31 9.16
C PRO A 31 -2.05 -4.90 8.99
N SER A 32 -1.22 -3.85 8.90
CA SER A 32 -1.64 -2.47 8.69
C SER A 32 -1.67 -2.13 7.20
N GLU A 33 -2.84 -1.72 6.72
CA GLU A 33 -3.08 -1.25 5.36
C GLU A 33 -2.30 0.02 5.04
N ILE A 34 -2.15 0.94 6.02
CA ILE A 34 -1.42 2.19 5.83
C ILE A 34 0.05 1.89 5.59
N ARG A 35 0.66 1.09 6.48
CA ARG A 35 2.07 0.68 6.34
C ARG A 35 2.28 -0.10 5.05
N ALA A 36 1.38 -1.03 4.70
CA ALA A 36 1.46 -1.78 3.46
C ALA A 36 1.44 -0.87 2.21
N ILE A 37 0.59 0.16 2.18
CA ILE A 37 0.53 1.13 1.07
C ILE A 37 1.79 2.00 1.02
N GLN A 38 2.24 2.53 2.16
CA GLN A 38 3.42 3.39 2.23
C GLN A 38 4.68 2.66 1.77
N ARG A 39 4.86 1.41 2.21
CA ARG A 39 5.97 0.54 1.78
C ARG A 39 5.96 0.34 0.25
N ARG A 40 4.80 0.12 -0.35
CA ARG A 40 4.65 0.00 -1.82
C ARG A 40 4.85 1.32 -2.57
N GLY A 41 4.47 2.45 -1.98
CA GLY A 41 4.57 3.77 -2.58
C GLY A 41 6.01 4.28 -2.78
N ARG A 42 7.02 3.56 -2.27
CA ARG A 42 8.44 3.81 -2.53
C ARG A 42 8.91 3.27 -3.89
N VAL A 43 8.08 2.48 -4.56
CA VAL A 43 8.34 1.88 -5.87
C VAL A 43 7.66 2.68 -6.98
N GLY A 44 8.31 2.80 -8.13
CA GLY A 44 7.65 3.19 -9.37
C GLY A 44 7.26 4.66 -9.54
N ARG A 45 8.02 5.61 -8.95
CA ARG A 45 7.79 7.06 -9.15
C ARG A 45 8.11 7.56 -10.58
N GLN A 46 9.01 6.91 -11.32
CA GLN A 46 9.42 7.34 -12.67
C GLN A 46 9.23 6.27 -13.77
N THR A 47 9.17 4.99 -13.40
CA THR A 47 9.02 3.84 -14.31
C THR A 47 8.12 2.79 -13.66
N GLU A 48 7.56 1.85 -14.43
CA GLU A 48 6.82 0.73 -13.84
C GLU A 48 7.71 -0.03 -12.85
N GLY A 49 7.32 -0.01 -11.58
CA GLY A 49 8.01 -0.75 -10.54
C GLY A 49 7.16 -1.90 -9.99
N LYS A 50 7.82 -3.00 -9.62
CA LYS A 50 7.17 -4.21 -9.13
C LYS A 50 7.30 -4.32 -7.62
N VAL A 51 6.20 -4.66 -6.98
CA VAL A 51 6.18 -5.06 -5.57
C VAL A 51 5.96 -6.56 -5.49
N ILE A 52 6.83 -7.24 -4.76
CA ILE A 52 6.79 -8.69 -4.54
C ILE A 52 6.70 -8.94 -3.04
N PHE A 53 5.71 -9.74 -2.62
CA PHE A 53 5.63 -10.27 -1.26
C PHE A 53 5.97 -11.75 -1.29
N ILE A 54 6.94 -12.15 -0.47
CA ILE A 54 7.28 -13.55 -0.25
C ILE A 54 6.58 -13.98 1.03
N LEU A 55 5.67 -14.94 0.91
CA LEU A 55 4.82 -15.39 2.01
C LEU A 55 4.90 -16.90 2.17
N THR A 56 4.86 -17.35 3.43
CA THR A 56 4.77 -18.77 3.76
C THR A 56 3.32 -19.21 3.81
N LYS A 57 2.97 -20.29 3.09
CA LYS A 57 1.61 -20.84 3.08
C LYS A 57 1.24 -21.38 4.47
N GLY A 58 0.04 -21.04 4.94
CA GLY A 58 -0.46 -21.45 6.25
C GLY A 58 0.18 -20.70 7.42
N SER A 59 0.99 -19.66 7.18
CA SER A 59 1.60 -18.88 8.25
C SER A 59 0.76 -17.67 8.66
N ARG A 60 1.13 -17.07 9.79
CA ARG A 60 0.58 -15.77 10.23
C ARG A 60 0.81 -14.66 9.21
N ASP A 61 1.91 -14.69 8.47
CA ASP A 61 2.22 -13.68 7.44
C ASP A 61 1.20 -13.71 6.31
N GLN A 62 0.76 -14.91 5.91
CA GLN A 62 -0.32 -15.04 4.93
C GLN A 62 -1.61 -14.38 5.44
N ALA A 63 -1.97 -14.62 6.71
CA ALA A 63 -3.14 -13.98 7.33
C ALA A 63 -2.99 -12.45 7.41
N TYR A 64 -1.79 -11.94 7.76
CA TYR A 64 -1.52 -10.51 7.82
C TYR A 64 -1.58 -9.84 6.45
N PHE A 65 -1.06 -10.49 5.42
CA PHE A 65 -1.16 -10.03 4.05
C PHE A 65 -2.63 -9.89 3.62
N PHE A 66 -3.45 -10.92 3.82
CA PHE A 66 -4.87 -10.83 3.47
C PHE A 66 -5.63 -9.82 4.34
N SER A 67 -5.29 -9.72 5.62
CA SER A 67 -5.87 -8.72 6.52
C SER A 67 -5.63 -7.29 6.01
N SER A 68 -4.39 -6.95 5.66
CA SER A 68 -4.05 -5.62 5.15
C SER A 68 -4.73 -5.33 3.81
N LEU A 69 -4.82 -6.30 2.89
CA LEU A 69 -5.57 -6.16 1.64
C LEU A 69 -7.06 -5.90 1.87
N MET A 70 -7.69 -6.61 2.80
CA MET A 70 -9.10 -6.42 3.11
C MET A 70 -9.36 -5.05 3.76
N LYS A 71 -8.48 -4.63 4.69
CA LYS A 71 -8.55 -3.31 5.31
C LYS A 71 -8.33 -2.20 4.28
N GLU A 72 -7.38 -2.35 3.36
CA GLU A 72 -7.17 -1.40 2.26
C GLU A 72 -8.42 -1.27 1.37
N LYS A 73 -9.05 -2.40 1.01
CA LYS A 73 -10.31 -2.40 0.24
C LYS A 73 -11.42 -1.65 0.99
N LYS A 74 -11.55 -1.90 2.31
CA LYS A 74 -12.53 -1.20 3.16
C LYS A 74 -12.24 0.29 3.20
N MET A 75 -10.98 0.69 3.40
CA MET A 75 -10.55 2.09 3.40
C MET A 75 -10.92 2.80 2.09
N LYS A 76 -10.61 2.18 0.94
CA LYS A 76 -10.96 2.74 -0.38
C LYS A 76 -12.47 2.92 -0.56
N ARG A 77 -13.28 1.97 -0.09
CA ARG A 77 -14.75 2.07 -0.11
C ARG A 77 -15.25 3.22 0.76
N MET A 78 -14.74 3.34 1.99
CA MET A 78 -15.12 4.43 2.89
C MET A 78 -14.78 5.80 2.30
N LEU A 79 -13.58 5.96 1.72
CA LEU A 79 -13.17 7.20 1.04
C LEU A 79 -14.02 7.53 -0.20
N LYS A 80 -14.50 6.52 -0.92
CA LYS A 80 -15.45 6.72 -2.03
C LYS A 80 -16.79 7.22 -1.51
N ASN A 81 -17.37 6.53 -0.52
CA ASN A 81 -18.65 6.90 0.06
C ASN A 81 -18.63 8.32 0.65
N MET A 82 -17.55 8.72 1.33
CA MET A 82 -17.40 10.08 1.86
C MET A 82 -17.37 11.14 0.75
N ARG A 83 -16.75 10.85 -0.41
CA ARG A 83 -16.76 11.74 -1.57
C ARG A 83 -18.16 11.86 -2.18
N ASP A 84 -18.89 10.76 -2.27
CA ASP A 84 -20.26 10.73 -2.80
C ASP A 84 -21.23 11.51 -1.89
N VAL A 85 -21.09 11.41 -0.57
CA VAL A 85 -21.87 12.21 0.40
C VAL A 85 -21.59 13.70 0.26
N LYS A 86 -20.31 14.10 0.13
CA LYS A 86 -19.92 15.50 -0.14
C LYS A 86 -20.47 16.03 -1.47
N ARG A 87 -20.81 15.16 -2.43
CA ARG A 87 -21.32 15.58 -3.74
C ARG A 87 -22.84 15.82 -3.73
N LYS A 88 -23.58 15.30 -2.74
CA LYS A 88 -25.03 15.54 -2.55
C LYS A 88 -25.32 16.52 -1.41
N SER A 89 -24.46 17.51 -1.23
CA SER A 89 -24.54 18.43 -0.09
C SER A 89 -25.22 19.75 -0.42
N SER A 90 -25.60 20.00 -1.68
CA SER A 90 -26.35 21.21 -2.04
C SER A 90 -27.84 20.92 -2.15
N LEU A 91 -28.67 21.90 -1.77
CA LEU A 91 -30.12 21.89 -1.98
C LEU A 91 -30.49 21.68 -3.47
N ILE A 92 -29.59 22.08 -4.37
CA ILE A 92 -29.74 21.93 -5.84
C ILE A 92 -29.56 20.46 -6.27
N ASP A 93 -28.77 19.64 -5.56
CA ASP A 93 -28.59 18.21 -5.84
C ASP A 93 -29.80 17.35 -5.43
N TRP A 94 -30.67 17.88 -4.56
CA TRP A 94 -31.87 17.20 -4.05
C TRP A 94 -33.13 17.46 -4.89
N LEU A 95 -33.09 18.51 -5.72
CA LEU A 95 -34.21 18.95 -6.57
C LEU A 95 -34.10 18.44 -8.03
N ARG A 96 -33.04 17.70 -8.37
CA ARG A 96 -32.89 16.93 -9.61
C ARG A 96 -33.16 15.46 -9.36
#